data_AF-D5EXS0-F1
#
_entry.id   AF-D5EXS0-F1
#
_cell.length_a   1.000
_cell.length_b   1.000
_cell.length_c   1.000
_cell.angle_alpha   90.00
_cell.angle_beta   90.00
_cell.angle_gamma   90.00
#
_symmetry.space_group_name_H-M   'P 1'
#
loop_
_entity.id
_entity.type
_entity.pdbx_description
1 polymer ?
#
loop_
_entity_poly.entity_id
_entity_poly.type
_entity_poly.pdbx_seq_one_letter_code
_entity_poly.pdbx_strand_id
1 'polypeptide(L)'
;MIQIDKYSKKYKIALERRKSPQFVSMLDSELKSSEWVAQLAACQLSLDNITKAADFETKENAIKSLFNQLYEKITAPGLDAFIGWIGSLTTSKNGENIKAFKKFLKDNYDSYADDIEKILSAKEVVSKIDEKSIFGKLISNFGNKIKKIVTEFIDNNTFENEIDGLLKQLKNEYEGVSSISELNYTSVKDLYTAEQKQDNTIDFYSDIFEQARKKFQSMDVQKGEDKNTNYFTIIRNRVTSLTKSISYLVNSGVAKNNDMNIKALFLKFQKEMPIVEDDYLQSLKEFITKDWESFLIKYETIKTFYSSPILNIPSSNYDGLKSGSNISNLILNYTKLYNEGSIRIVPSISASDMKNQLAKKAKSIKDMNDEAAKIMQSVNEEFTDFIEKYENQKEMLEKSTDNDASLKDNYDSIYGQDGSLDNLRNGITECLSDGCNFFNTLANQSIFQMIELMKTTTEKFEETLKLTGLQAPMEWLDSLPDLMNLTESDIDEKKIKLLLSKGLIKLEIKKTYN
;
A
#
# COMPACT_ATOMS: atom_id res chain seq x y z
N MET A 1 19.81 -17.46 -70.37
CA MET A 1 19.76 -18.49 -69.32
C MET A 1 18.69 -18.07 -68.31
N ILE A 2 17.63 -18.86 -68.14
CA ILE A 2 16.51 -18.54 -67.24
C ILE A 2 17.04 -18.51 -65.81
N GLN A 3 16.82 -17.42 -65.08
CA GLN A 3 17.05 -17.37 -63.63
C GLN A 3 15.95 -18.16 -62.92
N ILE A 4 15.97 -19.49 -63.04
CA ILE A 4 14.95 -20.39 -62.48
C ILE A 4 14.82 -20.18 -60.96
N ASP A 5 15.92 -19.85 -60.29
CA ASP A 5 15.95 -19.54 -58.85
C ASP A 5 15.04 -18.35 -58.47
N LYS A 6 15.01 -17.31 -59.32
CA LYS A 6 14.17 -16.12 -59.11
C LYS A 6 12.68 -16.48 -59.15
N TYR A 7 12.26 -17.26 -60.14
CA TYR A 7 10.86 -17.68 -60.30
C TYR A 7 10.46 -18.73 -59.27
N SER A 8 11.38 -19.61 -58.88
CA SER A 8 11.16 -20.62 -57.84
C SER A 8 10.95 -19.98 -56.45
N LYS A 9 11.69 -18.91 -56.14
CA LYS A 9 11.49 -18.12 -54.91
C LYS A 9 10.12 -17.44 -54.92
N LYS A 10 9.75 -16.75 -56.01
CA LYS A 10 8.42 -16.14 -56.16
C LYS A 10 7.30 -17.16 -56.05
N TYR A 11 7.45 -18.34 -56.67
CA TYR A 11 6.45 -19.40 -56.59
C TYR A 11 6.21 -19.87 -55.15
N LYS A 12 7.28 -20.10 -54.37
CA LYS A 12 7.16 -20.47 -52.94
C LYS A 12 6.45 -19.38 -52.13
N ILE A 13 6.79 -18.12 -52.36
CA ILE A 13 6.14 -16.98 -51.70
C ILE A 13 4.64 -16.97 -52.03
N ALA A 14 4.27 -17.05 -53.31
CA ALA A 14 2.87 -17.06 -53.74
C ALA A 14 2.08 -18.25 -53.15
N LEU A 15 2.69 -19.43 -53.03
CA LEU A 15 2.05 -20.58 -52.40
C LEU A 15 1.76 -20.37 -50.92
N GLU A 16 2.69 -19.79 -50.16
CA GLU A 16 2.44 -19.46 -48.75
C GLU A 16 1.39 -18.37 -48.60
N ARG A 17 1.42 -17.33 -49.46
CA ARG A 17 0.43 -16.25 -49.44
C ARG A 17 -0.98 -16.72 -49.77
N ARG A 18 -1.12 -17.67 -50.69
CA ARG A 18 -2.41 -18.30 -51.01
C ARG A 18 -3.02 -18.99 -49.78
N LYS A 19 -2.21 -19.44 -48.81
CA LYS A 19 -2.68 -20.03 -47.55
C LYS A 19 -3.12 -18.98 -46.52
N SER A 20 -2.94 -17.69 -46.78
CA SER A 20 -3.35 -16.62 -45.87
C SER A 20 -4.85 -16.74 -45.54
N PRO A 21 -5.22 -16.97 -44.26
CA PRO A 21 -6.62 -17.15 -43.88
C PRO A 21 -7.52 -15.96 -44.25
N GLN A 22 -6.94 -14.77 -44.34
CA GLN A 22 -7.65 -13.52 -44.64
C GLN A 22 -8.06 -13.42 -46.12
N PHE A 23 -7.28 -14.01 -47.04
CA PHE A 23 -7.45 -13.80 -48.50
C PHE A 23 -7.69 -15.08 -49.30
N VAL A 24 -7.56 -16.27 -48.68
CA VAL A 24 -7.64 -17.58 -49.37
C VAL A 24 -8.90 -17.73 -50.24
N SER A 25 -10.08 -17.37 -49.73
CA SER A 25 -11.35 -17.53 -50.48
C SER A 25 -11.43 -16.60 -51.70
N MET A 26 -10.89 -15.38 -51.57
CA MET A 26 -10.86 -14.40 -52.66
C MET A 26 -9.85 -14.84 -53.74
N LEU A 27 -8.65 -15.25 -53.31
CA LEU A 27 -7.59 -15.73 -54.19
C LEU A 27 -7.98 -17.01 -54.93
N ASP A 28 -8.63 -17.96 -54.26
CA ASP A 28 -9.11 -19.19 -54.90
C ASP A 28 -10.20 -18.92 -55.95
N SER A 29 -11.01 -17.90 -55.75
CA SER A 29 -12.03 -17.49 -56.73
C SER A 29 -11.40 -16.77 -57.92
N GLU A 30 -10.48 -15.84 -57.67
CA GLU A 30 -9.72 -15.12 -58.71
C GLU A 30 -8.93 -16.09 -59.59
N LEU A 31 -8.16 -17.02 -59.00
CA LEU A 31 -7.31 -17.96 -59.74
C LEU A 31 -8.10 -19.00 -60.56
N LYS A 32 -9.39 -19.20 -60.25
CA LYS A 32 -10.30 -20.06 -61.01
C LYS A 32 -11.06 -19.31 -62.11
N SER A 33 -10.81 -18.02 -62.31
CA SER A 33 -11.49 -17.25 -63.34
C SER A 33 -11.22 -17.81 -64.74
N SER A 34 -12.21 -17.68 -65.62
CA SER A 34 -12.11 -18.13 -67.02
C SER A 34 -10.97 -17.42 -67.77
N GLU A 35 -10.59 -16.22 -67.33
CA GLU A 35 -9.48 -15.45 -67.89
C GLU A 35 -8.14 -16.18 -67.72
N TRP A 36 -7.79 -16.58 -66.49
CA TRP A 36 -6.51 -17.26 -66.23
C TRP A 36 -6.45 -18.64 -66.87
N VAL A 37 -7.57 -19.37 -66.88
CA VAL A 37 -7.68 -20.66 -67.55
C VAL A 37 -7.43 -20.52 -69.06
N ALA A 38 -7.99 -19.49 -69.70
CA ALA A 38 -7.79 -19.23 -71.12
C ALA A 38 -6.35 -18.79 -71.44
N GLN A 39 -5.75 -17.92 -70.63
CA GLN A 39 -4.36 -17.48 -70.82
C GLN A 39 -3.36 -18.63 -70.62
N LEU A 40 -3.58 -19.50 -69.64
CA LEU A 40 -2.76 -20.70 -69.44
C LEU A 40 -2.85 -21.66 -70.63
N ALA A 41 -4.07 -21.92 -71.13
CA ALA A 41 -4.29 -22.77 -72.30
C ALA A 41 -3.63 -22.20 -73.57
N ALA A 42 -3.69 -20.87 -73.76
CA ALA A 42 -2.98 -20.20 -74.85
C ALA A 42 -1.45 -20.35 -74.74
N CYS A 43 -0.88 -20.22 -73.54
CA CYS A 43 0.54 -20.50 -73.32
C CYS A 43 0.90 -21.96 -73.61
N GLN A 44 0.09 -22.93 -73.18
CA GLN A 44 0.30 -24.36 -73.45
C GLN A 44 0.25 -24.70 -74.95
N LEU A 45 -0.79 -24.26 -75.65
CA LEU A 45 -0.91 -24.43 -77.11
C LEU A 45 0.25 -23.77 -77.87
N SER A 46 0.77 -22.66 -77.36
CA SER A 46 1.93 -22.01 -77.94
C SER A 46 3.21 -22.84 -77.74
N LEU A 47 3.39 -23.51 -76.59
CA LEU A 47 4.56 -24.35 -76.32
C LEU A 47 4.65 -25.57 -77.26
N ASP A 48 3.51 -26.17 -77.61
CA ASP A 48 3.44 -27.35 -78.48
C ASP A 48 3.86 -27.08 -79.94
N ASN A 49 4.01 -25.80 -80.33
CA ASN A 49 4.26 -25.37 -81.71
C ASN A 49 5.61 -24.64 -81.90
N ILE A 50 6.67 -25.00 -81.16
CA ILE A 50 8.01 -24.37 -81.29
C ILE A 50 8.77 -24.98 -82.48
N THR A 51 9.06 -24.17 -83.51
CA THR A 51 9.81 -24.63 -84.69
C THR A 51 11.09 -23.85 -84.96
N LYS A 52 11.27 -22.66 -84.35
CA LYS A 52 12.47 -21.82 -84.48
C LYS A 52 12.93 -21.24 -83.14
N ALA A 53 14.21 -20.90 -83.04
CA ALA A 53 14.80 -20.31 -81.82
C ALA A 53 14.18 -18.96 -81.41
N ALA A 54 13.75 -18.13 -82.36
CA ALA A 54 13.06 -16.86 -82.05
C ALA A 54 11.64 -17.07 -81.46
N ASP A 55 10.99 -18.18 -81.78
CA ASP A 55 9.70 -18.56 -81.20
C ASP A 55 9.85 -18.92 -79.72
N PHE A 56 11.02 -19.47 -79.35
CA PHE A 56 11.33 -19.83 -77.97
C PHE A 56 11.39 -18.61 -77.07
N GLU A 57 12.12 -17.55 -77.46
CA GLU A 57 12.23 -16.32 -76.66
C GLU A 57 10.88 -15.61 -76.50
N THR A 58 10.09 -15.56 -77.57
CA THR A 58 8.74 -14.95 -77.54
C THR A 58 7.81 -15.69 -76.58
N LYS A 59 7.82 -17.04 -76.62
CA LYS A 59 6.97 -17.88 -75.75
C LYS A 59 7.47 -17.93 -74.31
N GLU A 60 8.79 -17.92 -74.11
CA GLU A 60 9.42 -17.77 -72.80
C GLU A 60 8.97 -16.45 -72.15
N ASN A 61 8.94 -15.35 -72.90
CA ASN A 61 8.46 -14.07 -72.40
C ASN A 61 6.95 -14.07 -72.11
N ALA A 62 6.13 -14.78 -72.90
CA ALA A 62 4.70 -14.94 -72.62
C ALA A 62 4.45 -15.71 -71.31
N ILE A 63 5.18 -16.79 -71.04
CA ILE A 63 5.07 -17.57 -69.79
C ILE A 63 5.57 -16.76 -68.59
N LYS A 64 6.70 -16.05 -68.74
CA LYS A 64 7.19 -15.14 -67.69
C LYS A 64 6.17 -14.04 -67.40
N SER A 65 5.53 -13.49 -68.43
CA SER A 65 4.48 -12.48 -68.29
C SER A 65 3.28 -13.04 -67.54
N LEU A 66 2.75 -14.19 -67.95
CA LEU A 66 1.64 -14.85 -67.27
C LEU A 66 1.96 -15.18 -65.81
N PHE A 67 3.15 -15.74 -65.54
CA PHE A 67 3.60 -16.01 -64.18
C PHE A 67 3.66 -14.73 -63.34
N ASN A 68 4.23 -13.64 -63.86
CA ASN A 68 4.30 -12.38 -63.12
C ASN A 68 2.92 -11.77 -62.89
N GLN A 69 1.98 -11.88 -63.83
CA GLN A 69 0.60 -11.42 -63.65
C GLN A 69 -0.13 -12.21 -62.56
N LEU A 70 -0.02 -13.55 -62.58
CA LEU A 70 -0.58 -14.41 -61.53
C LEU A 70 0.08 -14.15 -60.17
N TYR A 71 1.39 -13.97 -60.16
CA TYR A 71 2.15 -13.61 -58.96
C TYR A 71 1.64 -12.29 -58.37
N GLU A 72 1.47 -11.26 -59.20
CA GLU A 72 0.91 -9.97 -58.80
C GLU A 72 -0.50 -10.14 -58.25
N LYS A 73 -1.36 -10.94 -58.87
CA LYS A 73 -2.73 -11.17 -58.38
C LYS A 73 -2.79 -11.89 -57.04
N ILE A 74 -1.87 -12.82 -56.78
CA ILE A 74 -1.78 -13.53 -55.50
C ILE A 74 -1.25 -12.62 -54.39
N THR A 75 -0.36 -11.69 -54.75
CA THR A 75 0.30 -10.78 -53.79
C THR A 75 -0.44 -9.45 -53.60
N ALA A 76 -1.28 -9.04 -54.55
CA ALA A 76 -1.99 -7.77 -54.57
C ALA A 76 -2.98 -7.54 -53.41
N PRO A 77 -3.75 -8.51 -52.89
CA PRO A 77 -4.78 -8.21 -51.89
C PRO A 77 -4.23 -7.58 -50.61
N GLY A 78 -3.11 -8.10 -50.09
CA GLY A 78 -2.45 -7.54 -48.91
C GLY A 78 -1.85 -6.16 -49.17
N LEU A 79 -1.17 -5.99 -50.31
CA LEU A 79 -0.62 -4.70 -50.73
C LEU A 79 -1.72 -3.64 -50.93
N ASP A 80 -2.79 -3.98 -51.64
CA ASP A 80 -3.90 -3.07 -51.92
C ASP A 80 -4.67 -2.72 -50.64
N ALA A 81 -4.87 -3.67 -49.72
CA ALA A 81 -5.45 -3.40 -48.41
C ALA A 81 -4.59 -2.45 -47.58
N PHE A 82 -3.26 -2.65 -47.58
CA PHE A 82 -2.33 -1.77 -46.89
C PHE A 82 -2.30 -0.37 -47.49
N ILE A 83 -2.18 -0.26 -48.81
CA ILE A 83 -2.22 1.04 -49.51
C ILE A 83 -3.58 1.73 -49.32
N GLY A 84 -4.69 0.99 -49.36
CA GLY A 84 -6.02 1.53 -49.08
C GLY A 84 -6.14 2.07 -47.65
N TRP A 85 -5.58 1.36 -46.68
CA TRP A 85 -5.52 1.83 -45.30
C TRP A 85 -4.63 3.07 -45.14
N ILE A 86 -3.41 3.08 -45.68
CA ILE A 86 -2.53 4.25 -45.68
C ILE A 86 -3.20 5.45 -46.37
N GLY A 87 -3.90 5.21 -47.48
CA GLY A 87 -4.70 6.22 -48.16
C GLY A 87 -5.83 6.77 -47.31
N SER A 88 -6.49 5.94 -46.49
CA SER A 88 -7.55 6.40 -45.57
C SER A 88 -7.02 7.26 -44.41
N LEU A 89 -5.73 7.11 -44.06
CA LEU A 89 -5.08 7.89 -42.99
C LEU A 89 -4.58 9.25 -43.49
N THR A 90 -4.37 9.43 -44.78
CA THR A 90 -3.73 10.63 -45.36
C THR A 90 -4.77 11.55 -46.02
N THR A 91 -4.53 12.86 -46.02
CA THR A 91 -5.44 13.82 -46.67
C THR A 91 -5.31 13.80 -48.20
N SER A 92 -6.42 14.14 -48.88
CA SER A 92 -6.67 14.03 -50.32
C SER A 92 -5.72 14.77 -51.29
N LYS A 93 -4.64 15.43 -50.81
CA LYS A 93 -3.63 16.10 -51.65
C LYS A 93 -2.44 15.21 -52.04
N ASN A 94 -2.31 14.01 -51.48
CA ASN A 94 -1.15 13.14 -51.69
C ASN A 94 -1.39 12.00 -52.69
N GLY A 95 -2.39 12.14 -53.57
CA GLY A 95 -2.72 11.08 -54.54
C GLY A 95 -1.54 10.65 -55.41
N GLU A 96 -0.62 11.56 -55.71
CA GLU A 96 0.63 11.26 -56.44
C GLU A 96 1.66 10.53 -55.56
N ASN A 97 1.90 10.97 -54.33
CA ASN A 97 2.82 10.31 -53.40
C ASN A 97 2.33 8.90 -53.01
N ILE A 98 1.02 8.70 -52.82
CA ILE A 98 0.44 7.37 -52.56
C ILE A 98 0.61 6.46 -53.77
N LYS A 99 0.45 6.98 -55.01
CA LYS A 99 0.73 6.21 -56.23
C LYS A 99 2.21 5.85 -56.34
N ALA A 100 3.11 6.78 -56.02
CA ALA A 100 4.54 6.54 -55.98
C ALA A 100 4.90 5.49 -54.91
N PHE A 101 4.31 5.58 -53.72
CA PHE A 101 4.48 4.62 -52.64
C PHE A 101 3.96 3.23 -53.01
N LYS A 102 2.77 3.16 -53.61
CA LYS A 102 2.21 1.91 -54.16
C LYS A 102 3.16 1.28 -55.18
N LYS A 103 3.71 2.08 -56.10
CA LYS A 103 4.67 1.60 -57.10
C LYS A 103 5.94 1.06 -56.43
N PHE A 104 6.52 1.82 -55.49
CA PHE A 104 7.71 1.42 -54.75
C PHE A 104 7.49 0.09 -53.99
N LEU A 105 6.39 -0.03 -53.25
CA LEU A 105 6.07 -1.27 -52.53
C LEU A 105 5.75 -2.42 -53.49
N LYS A 106 5.12 -2.17 -54.64
CA LYS A 106 4.86 -3.20 -55.66
C LYS A 106 6.17 -3.78 -56.19
N ASP A 107 7.12 -2.92 -56.52
CA ASP A 107 8.42 -3.32 -57.09
C ASP A 107 9.28 -4.09 -56.07
N ASN A 108 9.02 -3.91 -54.77
CA ASN A 108 9.77 -4.51 -53.66
C ASN A 108 8.92 -5.38 -52.72
N TYR A 109 7.74 -5.82 -53.16
CA TYR A 109 6.73 -6.40 -52.26
C TYR A 109 7.24 -7.62 -51.50
N ASP A 110 8.00 -8.49 -52.15
CA ASP A 110 8.56 -9.72 -51.59
C ASP A 110 9.37 -9.46 -50.31
N SER A 111 10.00 -8.29 -50.20
CA SER A 111 10.80 -7.90 -49.03
C SER A 111 9.94 -7.43 -47.85
N TYR A 112 8.72 -6.96 -48.11
CA TYR A 112 7.86 -6.27 -47.12
C TYR A 112 6.54 -6.96 -46.83
N ALA A 113 6.16 -7.94 -47.64
CA ALA A 113 4.86 -8.59 -47.59
C ALA A 113 4.56 -9.20 -46.20
N ASP A 114 5.56 -9.78 -45.54
CA ASP A 114 5.39 -10.38 -44.20
C ASP A 114 5.05 -9.34 -43.13
N ASP A 115 5.73 -8.19 -43.16
CA ASP A 115 5.48 -7.11 -42.21
C ASP A 115 4.14 -6.43 -42.50
N ILE A 116 3.80 -6.23 -43.78
CA ILE A 116 2.50 -5.70 -44.20
C ILE A 116 1.35 -6.58 -43.69
N GLU A 117 1.42 -7.90 -43.88
CA GLU A 117 0.36 -8.81 -43.42
C GLU A 117 0.22 -8.85 -41.90
N LYS A 118 1.35 -8.80 -41.17
CA LYS A 118 1.35 -8.72 -39.70
C LYS A 118 0.72 -7.42 -39.21
N ILE A 119 1.07 -6.29 -39.81
CA ILE A 119 0.47 -4.99 -39.50
C ILE A 119 -1.04 -5.04 -39.75
N LEU A 120 -1.49 -5.52 -40.91
CA LEU A 120 -2.91 -5.59 -41.25
C LEU A 120 -3.69 -6.48 -40.28
N SER A 121 -3.15 -7.65 -39.95
CA SER A 121 -3.78 -8.59 -39.00
C SER A 121 -3.91 -7.98 -37.61
N ALA A 122 -2.82 -7.39 -37.08
CA ALA A 122 -2.84 -6.76 -35.77
C ALA A 122 -3.75 -5.51 -35.73
N LYS A 123 -3.73 -4.69 -36.78
CA LYS A 123 -4.62 -3.55 -36.95
C LYS A 123 -6.09 -3.96 -37.01
N GLU A 124 -6.42 -5.09 -37.65
CA GLU A 124 -7.78 -5.63 -37.66
C GLU A 124 -8.26 -5.94 -36.24
N VAL A 125 -7.42 -6.57 -35.41
CA VAL A 125 -7.73 -6.82 -33.98
C VAL A 125 -8.00 -5.52 -33.24
N VAL A 126 -7.13 -4.51 -33.39
CA VAL A 126 -7.30 -3.20 -32.74
C VAL A 126 -8.57 -2.49 -33.22
N SER A 127 -8.93 -2.60 -34.49
CA SER A 127 -10.15 -1.99 -35.04
C SER A 127 -11.46 -2.63 -34.57
N LYS A 128 -11.40 -3.85 -34.02
CA LYS A 128 -12.55 -4.57 -33.47
C LYS A 128 -12.77 -4.29 -31.98
N ILE A 129 -11.91 -3.50 -31.34
CA ILE A 129 -12.11 -3.11 -29.94
C ILE A 129 -13.42 -2.32 -29.84
N ASP A 130 -14.27 -2.72 -28.90
CA ASP A 130 -15.59 -2.14 -28.68
C ASP A 130 -15.51 -0.62 -28.47
N GLU A 131 -16.39 0.14 -29.14
CA GLU A 131 -16.49 1.59 -28.97
C GLU A 131 -16.83 2.00 -27.52
N LYS A 132 -17.48 1.10 -26.77
CA LYS A 132 -17.79 1.24 -25.35
C LYS A 132 -16.63 0.84 -24.44
N SER A 133 -15.46 0.52 -25.00
CA SER A 133 -14.26 0.25 -24.23
C SER A 133 -13.98 1.39 -23.23
N ILE A 134 -13.64 1.01 -22.01
CA ILE A 134 -13.21 1.98 -20.98
C ILE A 134 -11.93 2.74 -21.36
N PHE A 135 -11.20 2.24 -22.38
CA PHE A 135 -9.99 2.85 -22.97
C PHE A 135 -10.22 3.40 -24.40
N GLY A 136 -11.47 3.55 -24.85
CA GLY A 136 -11.77 3.97 -26.23
C GLY A 136 -11.10 5.29 -26.64
N LYS A 137 -10.99 6.27 -25.74
CA LYS A 137 -10.30 7.53 -26.03
C LYS A 137 -8.78 7.34 -26.15
N LEU A 138 -8.17 6.49 -25.33
CA LEU A 138 -6.76 6.13 -25.43
C LEU A 138 -6.44 5.49 -26.79
N ILE A 139 -7.30 4.57 -27.25
CA ILE A 139 -7.16 3.89 -28.55
C ILE A 139 -7.33 4.89 -29.71
N SER A 140 -8.30 5.80 -29.61
CA SER A 140 -8.48 6.88 -30.58
C SER A 140 -7.24 7.78 -30.67
N ASN A 141 -6.67 8.15 -29.52
CA ASN A 141 -5.43 8.95 -29.46
C ASN A 141 -4.24 8.21 -30.08
N PHE A 142 -4.11 6.90 -29.85
CA PHE A 142 -3.13 6.05 -30.53
C PHE A 142 -3.30 6.09 -32.06
N GLY A 143 -4.53 5.91 -32.54
CA GLY A 143 -4.84 6.01 -33.97
C GLY A 143 -4.44 7.36 -34.57
N ASN A 144 -4.64 8.46 -33.85
CA ASN A 144 -4.22 9.79 -34.27
C ASN A 144 -2.70 9.96 -34.33
N LYS A 145 -1.94 9.36 -33.41
CA LYS A 145 -0.47 9.38 -33.44
C LYS A 145 0.07 8.57 -34.63
N ILE A 146 -0.48 7.39 -34.89
CA ILE A 146 -0.13 6.58 -36.07
C ILE A 146 -0.46 7.33 -37.36
N LYS A 147 -1.66 7.94 -37.44
CA LYS A 147 -2.07 8.75 -38.58
C LYS A 147 -1.05 9.85 -38.88
N LYS A 148 -0.55 10.54 -37.85
CA LYS A 148 0.46 11.59 -37.99
C LYS A 148 1.77 11.04 -38.57
N ILE A 149 2.31 9.96 -38.01
CA ILE A 149 3.55 9.31 -38.51
C ILE A 149 3.42 8.92 -39.97
N VAL A 150 2.31 8.25 -40.33
CA VAL A 150 2.05 7.81 -41.70
C VAL A 150 1.91 9.00 -42.65
N THR A 151 1.23 10.06 -42.22
CA THR A 151 1.06 11.26 -43.05
C THR A 151 2.41 11.94 -43.32
N GLU A 152 3.22 12.14 -42.27
CA GLU A 152 4.55 12.75 -42.41
C GLU A 152 5.47 11.93 -43.33
N PHE A 153 5.44 10.59 -43.23
CA PHE A 153 6.20 9.72 -44.12
C PHE A 153 5.76 9.83 -45.59
N ILE A 154 4.44 9.86 -45.84
CA ILE A 154 3.90 9.98 -47.20
C ILE A 154 4.17 11.37 -47.79
N ASP A 155 4.14 12.42 -46.98
CA ASP A 155 4.44 13.79 -47.40
C ASP A 155 5.92 13.95 -47.82
N ASN A 156 6.84 13.34 -47.08
CA ASN A 156 8.28 13.50 -47.30
C ASN A 156 8.81 12.76 -48.55
N ASN A 157 8.06 11.77 -49.08
CA ASN A 157 8.43 11.01 -50.28
C ASN A 157 9.84 10.36 -50.22
N THR A 158 10.28 9.97 -49.02
CA THR A 158 11.60 9.40 -48.69
C THR A 158 11.59 7.85 -48.64
N PHE A 159 10.75 7.22 -49.46
CA PHE A 159 10.39 5.80 -49.33
C PHE A 159 11.59 4.83 -49.35
N GLU A 160 12.56 5.06 -50.25
CA GLU A 160 13.71 4.16 -50.44
C GLU A 160 14.58 4.01 -49.20
N ASN A 161 14.65 5.05 -48.35
CA ASN A 161 15.55 5.08 -47.20
C ASN A 161 14.84 4.83 -45.86
N GLU A 162 13.53 5.04 -45.78
CA GLU A 162 12.81 5.09 -44.51
C GLU A 162 11.73 4.01 -44.34
N ILE A 163 11.40 3.25 -45.39
CA ILE A 163 10.32 2.24 -45.35
C ILE A 163 10.55 1.16 -44.28
N ASP A 164 11.78 0.67 -44.13
CA ASP A 164 12.12 -0.37 -43.15
C ASP A 164 11.83 0.11 -41.73
N GLY A 165 12.17 1.38 -41.45
CA GLY A 165 11.91 2.04 -40.18
C GLY A 165 10.42 2.17 -39.90
N LEU A 166 9.65 2.63 -40.89
CA LEU A 166 8.20 2.78 -40.76
C LEU A 166 7.50 1.44 -40.52
N LEU A 167 7.76 0.42 -41.36
CA LEU A 167 7.09 -0.89 -41.23
C LEU A 167 7.42 -1.54 -39.89
N LYS A 168 8.70 -1.47 -39.47
CA LYS A 168 9.10 -1.97 -38.16
C LYS A 168 8.39 -1.25 -37.03
N GLN A 169 8.26 0.07 -37.11
CA GLN A 169 7.54 0.85 -36.11
C GLN A 169 6.05 0.48 -36.08
N LEU A 170 5.35 0.53 -37.22
CA LEU A 170 3.92 0.22 -37.31
C LEU A 170 3.63 -1.21 -36.82
N LYS A 171 4.45 -2.17 -37.20
CA LYS A 171 4.33 -3.56 -36.77
C LYS A 171 4.46 -3.70 -35.26
N ASN A 172 5.54 -3.18 -34.69
CA ASN A 172 5.78 -3.24 -33.24
C ASN A 172 4.63 -2.59 -32.45
N GLU A 173 4.14 -1.44 -32.94
CA GLU A 173 3.06 -0.72 -32.27
C GLU A 173 1.73 -1.48 -32.35
N TYR A 174 1.31 -1.94 -33.53
CA TYR A 174 0.04 -2.66 -33.66
C TYR A 174 0.06 -4.05 -33.02
N GLU A 175 1.14 -4.82 -33.17
CA GLU A 175 1.30 -6.11 -32.48
C GLU A 175 1.33 -5.92 -30.96
N GLY A 176 2.00 -4.86 -30.49
CA GLY A 176 2.05 -4.49 -29.09
C GLY A 176 0.67 -4.16 -28.53
N VAL A 177 -0.12 -3.33 -29.23
CA VAL A 177 -1.47 -2.92 -28.79
C VAL A 177 -2.47 -4.08 -28.89
N SER A 178 -2.42 -4.87 -29.96
CA SER A 178 -3.35 -6.01 -30.15
C SER A 178 -3.18 -7.10 -29.09
N SER A 179 -2.01 -7.19 -28.46
CA SER A 179 -1.74 -8.12 -27.36
C SER A 179 -2.39 -7.73 -26.02
N ILE A 180 -2.93 -6.50 -25.88
CA ILE A 180 -3.49 -6.00 -24.62
C ILE A 180 -4.99 -6.32 -24.57
N SER A 181 -5.33 -7.46 -23.98
CA SER A 181 -6.70 -7.98 -23.91
C SER A 181 -7.70 -7.04 -23.22
N GLU A 182 -7.23 -6.32 -22.21
CA GLU A 182 -7.97 -5.42 -21.33
C GLU A 182 -8.53 -4.20 -22.08
N LEU A 183 -8.01 -3.91 -23.28
CA LEU A 183 -8.56 -2.86 -24.13
C LEU A 183 -9.99 -3.17 -24.60
N ASN A 184 -10.42 -4.44 -24.58
CA ASN A 184 -11.79 -4.83 -24.90
C ASN A 184 -12.78 -4.69 -23.73
N TYR A 185 -12.30 -4.33 -22.54
CA TYR A 185 -13.17 -4.21 -21.37
C TYR A 185 -14.10 -3.01 -21.48
N THR A 186 -15.38 -3.24 -21.20
CA THR A 186 -16.43 -2.21 -21.28
C THR A 186 -16.85 -1.69 -19.91
N SER A 187 -16.40 -2.35 -18.85
CA SER A 187 -16.60 -1.93 -17.47
C SER A 187 -15.29 -1.93 -16.69
N VAL A 188 -15.13 -0.98 -15.77
CA VAL A 188 -14.01 -0.97 -14.81
C VAL A 188 -14.01 -2.26 -13.97
N LYS A 189 -15.17 -2.86 -13.72
CA LYS A 189 -15.31 -4.12 -12.98
C LYS A 189 -14.60 -5.30 -13.66
N ASP A 190 -14.37 -5.22 -14.96
CA ASP A 190 -13.66 -6.26 -15.70
C ASP A 190 -12.18 -6.32 -15.33
N LEU A 191 -11.60 -5.20 -14.86
CA LEU A 191 -10.22 -5.11 -14.35
C LEU A 191 -10.05 -5.71 -12.94
N TYR A 192 -11.14 -6.07 -12.27
CA TYR A 192 -11.08 -6.58 -10.90
C TYR A 192 -10.51 -8.01 -10.86
N THR A 193 -9.74 -8.30 -9.83
CA THR A 193 -9.36 -9.68 -9.51
C THR A 193 -10.58 -10.54 -9.16
N ALA A 194 -10.43 -11.86 -9.18
CA ALA A 194 -11.52 -12.77 -8.80
C ALA A 194 -12.03 -12.50 -7.38
N GLU A 195 -11.14 -12.17 -6.44
CA GLU A 195 -11.49 -11.80 -5.06
C GLU A 195 -12.23 -10.47 -4.99
N GLN A 196 -11.76 -9.46 -5.73
CA GLN A 196 -12.40 -8.14 -5.79
C GLN A 196 -13.82 -8.22 -6.36
N LYS A 197 -14.08 -9.11 -7.33
CA LYS A 197 -15.43 -9.31 -7.88
C LYS A 197 -16.45 -9.84 -6.86
N GLN A 198 -15.99 -10.45 -5.76
CA GLN A 198 -16.86 -10.95 -4.69
C GLN A 198 -17.14 -9.89 -3.62
N ASP A 199 -16.42 -8.77 -3.64
CA ASP A 199 -16.53 -7.70 -2.66
C ASP A 199 -17.61 -6.68 -3.08
N ASN A 200 -18.76 -6.73 -2.40
CA ASN A 200 -19.89 -5.85 -2.66
C ASN A 200 -19.67 -4.39 -2.19
N THR A 201 -18.56 -4.09 -1.53
CA THR A 201 -18.26 -2.74 -1.03
C THR A 201 -17.43 -1.90 -2.00
N ILE A 202 -16.81 -2.52 -3.02
CA ILE A 202 -15.91 -1.84 -3.96
C ILE A 202 -16.59 -0.69 -4.72
N ASP A 203 -17.90 -0.80 -4.94
CA ASP A 203 -18.70 0.23 -5.62
C ASP A 203 -18.64 1.59 -4.89
N PHE A 204 -18.24 1.63 -3.62
CA PHE A 204 -17.89 2.86 -2.89
C PHE A 204 -16.89 3.75 -3.63
N TYR A 205 -15.94 3.16 -4.36
CA TYR A 205 -14.87 3.89 -5.07
C TYR A 205 -15.22 4.25 -6.53
N SER A 206 -16.44 3.98 -7.01
CA SER A 206 -16.81 4.11 -8.43
C SER A 206 -16.46 5.47 -9.04
N ASP A 207 -16.74 6.56 -8.34
CA ASP A 207 -16.41 7.92 -8.79
C ASP A 207 -14.90 8.16 -8.90
N ILE A 208 -14.12 7.57 -7.99
CA ILE A 208 -12.66 7.71 -7.98
C ILE A 208 -12.06 6.87 -9.12
N PHE A 209 -12.60 5.67 -9.38
CA PHE A 209 -12.20 4.87 -10.52
C PHE A 209 -12.48 5.57 -11.84
N GLU A 210 -13.63 6.23 -11.97
CA GLU A 210 -13.99 6.98 -13.17
C GLU A 210 -13.08 8.20 -13.38
N GLN A 211 -12.70 8.89 -12.30
CA GLN A 211 -11.71 9.97 -12.36
C GLN A 211 -10.33 9.45 -12.79
N ALA A 212 -9.85 8.35 -12.19
CA ALA A 212 -8.60 7.69 -12.57
C ALA A 212 -8.62 7.27 -14.05
N ARG A 213 -9.71 6.63 -14.49
CA ARG A 213 -9.92 6.21 -15.88
C ARG A 213 -9.78 7.39 -16.83
N LYS A 214 -10.44 8.53 -16.55
CA LYS A 214 -10.36 9.74 -17.37
C LYS A 214 -8.93 10.28 -17.47
N LYS A 215 -8.15 10.24 -16.38
CA LYS A 215 -6.74 10.67 -16.36
C LYS A 215 -5.85 9.75 -17.19
N PHE A 216 -6.13 8.45 -17.22
CA PHE A 216 -5.35 7.47 -17.98
C PHE A 216 -5.74 7.32 -19.46
N GLN A 217 -6.49 8.27 -20.04
CA GLN A 217 -6.82 8.28 -21.48
C GLN A 217 -5.79 9.04 -22.37
N SER A 218 -4.75 9.64 -21.78
CA SER A 218 -3.74 10.40 -22.54
C SER A 218 -2.58 9.52 -23.02
N MET A 219 -2.10 9.84 -24.23
CA MET A 219 -0.88 9.30 -24.85
C MET A 219 0.36 10.17 -24.58
N ASP A 220 0.24 11.23 -23.77
CA ASP A 220 1.38 12.07 -23.39
C ASP A 220 2.28 11.32 -22.41
N VAL A 221 3.59 11.55 -22.52
CA VAL A 221 4.63 10.87 -21.72
C VAL A 221 4.53 11.32 -20.27
N GLN A 222 4.28 10.38 -19.35
CA GLN A 222 4.27 10.63 -17.91
C GLN A 222 5.68 10.46 -17.32
N LYS A 223 6.05 11.35 -16.39
CA LYS A 223 7.38 11.33 -15.75
C LYS A 223 7.49 10.08 -14.84
N GLY A 224 8.25 9.09 -15.28
CA GLY A 224 8.58 7.90 -14.47
C GLY A 224 8.51 6.61 -15.30
N GLU A 225 7.32 6.31 -15.86
CA GLU A 225 7.05 5.03 -16.53
C GLU A 225 7.25 5.06 -18.07
N ASP A 226 7.27 6.24 -18.72
CA ASP A 226 7.11 6.35 -20.19
C ASP A 226 8.34 6.87 -20.97
N LYS A 227 9.46 7.20 -20.32
CA LYS A 227 10.62 7.82 -21.01
C LYS A 227 11.21 6.88 -22.09
N ASN A 228 11.28 7.36 -23.33
CA ASN A 228 11.82 6.66 -24.51
C ASN A 228 11.10 5.34 -24.86
N THR A 229 9.79 5.28 -24.63
CA THR A 229 9.00 4.05 -24.87
C THR A 229 8.10 4.16 -26.11
N ASN A 230 7.87 3.01 -26.75
CA ASN A 230 6.90 2.83 -27.83
C ASN A 230 5.47 3.15 -27.34
N TYR A 231 4.58 3.52 -28.26
CA TYR A 231 3.19 3.88 -27.91
C TYR A 231 2.43 2.73 -27.23
N PHE A 232 2.65 1.48 -27.65
CA PHE A 232 2.03 0.33 -27.00
C PHE A 232 2.45 0.19 -25.53
N THR A 233 3.69 0.58 -25.18
CA THR A 233 4.16 0.56 -23.79
C THR A 233 3.43 1.61 -22.97
N ILE A 234 3.24 2.81 -23.51
CA ILE A 234 2.44 3.86 -22.87
C ILE A 234 1.02 3.34 -22.59
N ILE A 235 0.38 2.71 -23.58
CA ILE A 235 -0.97 2.14 -23.42
C ILE A 235 -1.00 1.07 -22.33
N ARG A 236 -0.03 0.14 -22.34
CA ARG A 236 0.08 -0.90 -21.31
C ARG A 236 0.30 -0.31 -19.92
N ASN A 237 1.10 0.75 -19.82
CA ASN A 237 1.30 1.48 -18.57
C ASN A 237 -0.02 2.07 -18.10
N ARG A 238 -0.79 2.77 -18.94
CA ARG A 238 -2.12 3.33 -18.57
C ARG A 238 -3.09 2.28 -18.05
N VAL A 239 -3.17 1.12 -18.70
CA VAL A 239 -3.99 -0.02 -18.23
C VAL A 239 -3.50 -0.46 -16.85
N THR A 240 -2.19 -0.68 -16.71
CA THR A 240 -1.56 -1.10 -15.46
C THR A 240 -1.77 -0.08 -14.32
N SER A 241 -1.68 1.22 -14.61
CA SER A 241 -1.87 2.29 -13.63
C SER A 241 -3.31 2.34 -13.13
N LEU A 242 -4.30 2.10 -14.01
CA LEU A 242 -5.70 1.99 -13.58
C LEU A 242 -5.90 0.76 -12.67
N THR A 243 -5.35 -0.40 -13.05
CA THR A 243 -5.41 -1.62 -12.22
C THR A 243 -4.74 -1.42 -10.86
N LYS A 244 -3.56 -0.79 -10.81
CA LYS A 244 -2.87 -0.46 -9.55
C LYS A 244 -3.66 0.52 -8.69
N SER A 245 -4.32 1.52 -9.31
CA SER A 245 -5.17 2.48 -8.60
C SER A 245 -6.35 1.79 -7.90
N ILE A 246 -6.98 0.83 -8.58
CA ILE A 246 -8.04 -0.02 -8.00
C ILE A 246 -7.49 -0.75 -6.78
N SER A 247 -6.35 -1.44 -6.92
CA SER A 247 -5.74 -2.20 -5.83
C SER A 247 -5.38 -1.33 -4.63
N TYR A 248 -4.80 -0.14 -4.82
CA TYR A 248 -4.50 0.77 -3.69
C TYR A 248 -5.76 1.19 -2.94
N LEU A 249 -6.83 1.53 -3.68
CA LEU A 249 -8.10 1.95 -3.07
C LEU A 249 -8.74 0.81 -2.29
N VAL A 250 -8.83 -0.39 -2.88
CA VAL A 250 -9.39 -1.56 -2.19
C VAL A 250 -8.56 -1.90 -0.94
N ASN A 251 -7.24 -1.88 -1.05
CA ASN A 251 -6.33 -2.21 0.06
C ASN A 251 -6.33 -1.15 1.17
N SER A 252 -6.84 0.06 0.92
CA SER A 252 -7.02 1.07 1.98
C SER A 252 -8.04 0.63 3.04
N GLY A 253 -8.88 -0.36 2.75
CA GLY A 253 -9.88 -0.90 3.69
C GLY A 253 -11.06 0.03 4.01
N VAL A 254 -11.07 1.26 3.46
CA VAL A 254 -12.08 2.28 3.79
C VAL A 254 -13.49 1.85 3.40
N ALA A 255 -13.66 1.20 2.24
CA ALA A 255 -14.97 0.71 1.81
C ALA A 255 -15.61 -0.29 2.80
N LYS A 256 -14.77 -1.10 3.47
CA LYS A 256 -15.20 -2.09 4.47
C LYS A 256 -15.35 -1.52 5.88
N ASN A 257 -14.92 -0.28 6.11
CA ASN A 257 -14.99 0.33 7.43
C ASN A 257 -16.46 0.64 7.79
N ASN A 258 -16.88 0.27 9.00
CA ASN A 258 -18.24 0.53 9.50
C ASN A 258 -18.43 1.98 9.99
N ASP A 259 -17.34 2.71 10.23
CA ASP A 259 -17.39 4.11 10.61
C ASP A 259 -17.67 4.99 9.38
N MET A 260 -18.90 5.47 9.28
CA MET A 260 -19.34 6.34 8.19
C MET A 260 -18.58 7.68 8.15
N ASN A 261 -18.04 8.13 9.28
CA ASN A 261 -17.22 9.34 9.31
C ASN A 261 -15.89 9.12 8.60
N ILE A 262 -15.26 7.95 8.77
CA ILE A 262 -14.02 7.59 8.07
C ILE A 262 -14.26 7.60 6.55
N LYS A 263 -15.37 7.01 6.09
CA LYS A 263 -15.76 7.03 4.67
C LYS A 263 -15.95 8.45 4.13
N ALA A 264 -16.69 9.28 4.86
CA ALA A 264 -16.94 10.67 4.47
C ALA A 264 -15.66 11.51 4.42
N LEU A 265 -14.79 11.35 5.42
CA LEU A 265 -13.49 12.01 5.48
C LEU A 265 -12.60 11.57 4.33
N PHE A 266 -12.49 10.26 4.07
CA PHE A 266 -11.68 9.74 2.96
C PHE A 266 -12.04 10.40 1.63
N LEU A 267 -13.33 10.43 1.28
CA LEU A 267 -13.80 11.05 0.05
C LEU A 267 -13.48 12.56 0.00
N LYS A 268 -13.55 13.24 1.15
CA LYS A 268 -13.19 14.65 1.23
C LYS A 268 -11.69 14.88 0.99
N PHE A 269 -10.84 14.12 1.66
CA PHE A 269 -9.39 14.22 1.51
C PHE A 269 -8.92 13.82 0.12
N GLN A 270 -9.51 12.77 -0.45
CA GLN A 270 -9.18 12.33 -1.80
C GLN A 270 -9.48 13.42 -2.85
N LYS A 271 -10.57 14.17 -2.68
CA LYS A 271 -10.91 15.30 -3.58
C LYS A 271 -9.94 16.47 -3.46
N GLU A 272 -9.34 16.67 -2.29
CA GLU A 272 -8.35 17.72 -2.03
C GLU A 272 -6.90 17.22 -2.17
N MET A 273 -6.70 15.98 -2.66
CA MET A 273 -5.38 15.40 -2.87
C MET A 273 -4.59 16.22 -3.90
N PRO A 274 -3.33 16.59 -3.61
CA PRO A 274 -2.46 17.22 -4.60
C PRO A 274 -2.28 16.26 -5.78
N ILE A 275 -2.65 16.72 -6.98
CA ILE A 275 -2.38 15.97 -8.21
C ILE A 275 -1.04 16.46 -8.74
N VAL A 276 0.00 15.63 -8.65
CA VAL A 276 1.24 15.87 -9.38
C VAL A 276 0.91 15.81 -10.87
N GLU A 277 1.16 16.92 -11.56
CA GLU A 277 0.95 17.02 -13.01
C GLU A 277 1.72 15.88 -13.69
N ASP A 278 1.01 15.09 -14.49
CA ASP A 278 1.50 13.90 -15.20
C ASP A 278 1.84 12.65 -14.37
N ASP A 279 1.43 12.54 -13.09
CA ASP A 279 1.52 11.27 -12.35
C ASP A 279 0.41 11.08 -11.30
N TYR A 280 -0.79 10.74 -11.78
CA TYR A 280 -1.95 10.49 -10.93
C TYR A 280 -1.77 9.24 -10.05
N LEU A 281 -1.13 8.19 -10.57
CA LEU A 281 -0.93 6.94 -9.83
C LEU A 281 -0.06 7.17 -8.60
N GLN A 282 1.07 7.86 -8.77
CA GLN A 282 1.96 8.18 -7.67
C GLN A 282 1.27 9.09 -6.65
N SER A 283 0.52 10.10 -7.13
CA SER A 283 -0.26 10.97 -6.25
C SER A 283 -1.25 10.18 -5.38
N LEU A 284 -2.01 9.26 -5.99
CA LEU A 284 -2.95 8.39 -5.28
C LEU A 284 -2.26 7.45 -4.30
N LYS A 285 -1.13 6.86 -4.70
CA LYS A 285 -0.32 6.00 -3.85
C LYS A 285 0.16 6.75 -2.61
N GLU A 286 0.77 7.92 -2.79
CA GLU A 286 1.28 8.74 -1.67
C GLU A 286 0.16 9.18 -0.75
N PHE A 287 -0.99 9.56 -1.31
CA PHE A 287 -2.15 9.87 -0.52
C PHE A 287 -2.58 8.70 0.37
N ILE A 288 -2.70 7.49 -0.19
CA ILE A 288 -3.18 6.32 0.56
C ILE A 288 -2.14 5.87 1.60
N THR A 289 -0.87 5.74 1.21
CA THR A 289 0.17 5.13 2.07
C THR A 289 0.86 6.10 3.01
N LYS A 290 0.63 7.40 2.91
CA LYS A 290 1.23 8.40 3.81
C LYS A 290 0.17 9.27 4.45
N ASP A 291 -0.54 10.04 3.64
CA ASP A 291 -1.48 11.06 4.15
C ASP A 291 -2.66 10.43 4.87
N TRP A 292 -3.31 9.46 4.23
CA TRP A 292 -4.51 8.81 4.75
C TRP A 292 -4.20 7.92 5.94
N GLU A 293 -3.15 7.11 5.88
CA GLU A 293 -2.74 6.27 7.01
C GLU A 293 -2.38 7.12 8.24
N SER A 294 -1.59 8.19 8.05
CA SER A 294 -1.26 9.12 9.13
C SER A 294 -2.47 9.85 9.69
N PHE A 295 -3.49 10.08 8.86
CA PHE A 295 -4.77 10.66 9.29
C PHE A 295 -5.59 9.67 10.11
N LEU A 296 -5.72 8.43 9.61
CA LEU A 296 -6.51 7.37 10.23
C LEU A 296 -5.99 7.06 11.64
N ILE A 297 -4.67 6.95 11.81
CA ILE A 297 -4.04 6.73 13.12
C ILE A 297 -4.46 7.82 14.11
N LYS A 298 -4.38 9.10 13.71
CA LYS A 298 -4.77 10.23 14.58
C LYS A 298 -6.25 10.19 14.93
N TYR A 299 -7.11 9.89 13.96
CA TYR A 299 -8.55 9.77 14.18
C TYR A 299 -8.88 8.65 15.17
N GLU A 300 -8.30 7.46 14.99
CA GLU A 300 -8.52 6.32 15.88
C GLU A 300 -7.95 6.56 17.29
N THR A 301 -6.80 7.23 17.42
CA THR A 301 -6.28 7.68 18.73
C THR A 301 -7.29 8.54 19.47
N ILE A 302 -7.88 9.51 18.78
CA ILE A 302 -8.89 10.42 19.37
C ILE A 302 -10.16 9.65 19.71
N LYS A 303 -10.66 8.84 18.79
CA LYS A 303 -11.86 8.04 19.01
C LYS A 303 -11.72 7.09 20.20
N THR A 304 -10.55 6.44 20.32
CA THR A 304 -10.23 5.56 21.45
C THR A 304 -10.23 6.32 22.77
N PHE A 305 -9.55 7.48 22.82
CA PHE A 305 -9.53 8.35 24.01
C PHE A 305 -10.93 8.77 24.47
N TYR A 306 -11.80 9.18 23.53
CA TYR A 306 -13.17 9.58 23.87
C TYR A 306 -14.12 8.41 24.16
N SER A 307 -13.69 7.17 23.87
CA SER A 307 -14.38 5.95 24.29
C SER A 307 -13.92 5.46 25.66
N SER A 308 -12.85 6.03 26.22
CA SER A 308 -12.35 5.74 27.57
C SER A 308 -13.28 6.30 28.66
N PRO A 309 -13.23 5.73 29.88
CA PRO A 309 -14.07 6.18 30.99
C PRO A 309 -13.75 7.62 31.40
N ILE A 310 -14.78 8.34 31.84
CA ILE A 310 -14.62 9.66 32.45
C ILE A 310 -14.01 9.48 33.83
N LEU A 311 -12.95 10.22 34.13
CA LEU A 311 -12.32 10.24 35.44
C LEU A 311 -12.98 11.31 36.31
N ASN A 312 -13.74 10.86 37.31
CA ASN A 312 -14.29 11.73 38.35
C ASN A 312 -13.90 11.17 39.72
N ILE A 313 -12.64 11.39 40.10
CA ILE A 313 -12.02 10.78 41.28
C ILE A 313 -11.53 11.91 42.19
N PRO A 314 -11.83 11.88 43.51
CA PRO A 314 -11.35 12.89 44.45
C PRO A 314 -9.82 12.89 44.56
N SER A 315 -9.21 14.07 44.64
CA SER A 315 -7.76 14.20 44.82
C SER A 315 -7.26 13.57 46.13
N SER A 316 -8.10 13.57 47.17
CA SER A 316 -7.81 12.95 48.47
C SER A 316 -7.58 11.44 48.39
N ASN A 317 -8.02 10.78 47.32
CA ASN A 317 -7.77 9.35 47.12
C ASN A 317 -6.28 9.04 46.87
N TYR A 318 -5.46 10.06 46.64
CA TYR A 318 -4.03 9.89 46.39
C TYR A 318 -3.18 10.47 47.52
N ASP A 319 -3.81 10.84 48.64
CA ASP A 319 -3.12 11.25 49.86
C ASP A 319 -2.30 10.07 50.41
N GLY A 320 -1.00 10.28 50.57
CA GLY A 320 -0.05 9.25 51.01
C GLY A 320 1.02 8.89 49.97
N LEU A 321 0.83 9.25 48.69
CA LEU A 321 1.86 9.16 47.66
C LEU A 321 2.57 10.50 47.45
N LYS A 322 3.89 10.47 47.25
CA LYS A 322 4.68 11.63 46.80
C LYS A 322 4.18 12.11 45.43
N SER A 323 3.81 11.17 44.55
CA SER A 323 3.23 11.43 43.24
C SER A 323 1.73 11.80 43.26
N GLY A 324 1.08 11.87 44.43
CA GLY A 324 -0.37 12.11 44.53
C GLY A 324 -0.84 13.43 43.90
N SER A 325 -0.03 14.48 44.03
CA SER A 325 -0.31 15.78 43.38
C SER A 325 -0.19 15.70 41.85
N ASN A 326 0.76 14.92 41.33
CA ASN A 326 0.93 14.69 39.89
C ASN A 326 -0.25 13.90 39.31
N ILE A 327 -0.72 12.87 40.01
CA ILE A 327 -1.93 12.12 39.61
C ILE A 327 -3.14 13.05 39.56
N SER A 328 -3.32 13.88 40.59
CA SER A 328 -4.43 14.84 40.66
C SER A 328 -4.40 15.84 39.50
N ASN A 329 -3.22 16.37 39.16
CA ASN A 329 -3.04 17.24 38.01
C ASN A 329 -3.31 16.54 36.68
N LEU A 330 -2.87 15.28 36.53
CA LEU A 330 -3.14 14.46 35.35
C LEU A 330 -4.64 14.26 35.14
N ILE A 331 -5.39 13.93 36.20
CA ILE A 331 -6.86 13.76 36.15
C ILE A 331 -7.56 15.06 35.76
N LEU A 332 -7.11 16.20 36.31
CA LEU A 332 -7.64 17.52 35.94
C LEU A 332 -7.40 17.83 34.46
N ASN A 333 -6.19 17.59 33.97
CA ASN A 333 -5.83 17.79 32.56
C ASN A 333 -6.60 16.85 31.63
N TYR A 334 -6.73 15.57 32.00
CA TYR A 334 -7.56 14.58 31.30
C TYR A 334 -9.01 15.06 31.18
N THR A 335 -9.61 15.46 32.30
CA THR A 335 -10.99 15.91 32.36
C THR A 335 -11.21 17.16 31.51
N LYS A 336 -10.27 18.11 31.54
CA LYS A 336 -10.31 19.30 30.69
C LYS A 336 -10.29 18.93 29.21
N LEU A 337 -9.37 18.06 28.79
CA LEU A 337 -9.28 17.61 27.40
C LEU A 337 -10.52 16.83 26.96
N TYR A 338 -11.07 15.99 27.85
CA TYR A 338 -12.30 15.25 27.62
C TYR A 338 -13.49 16.21 27.44
N ASN A 339 -13.60 17.24 28.28
CA ASN A 339 -14.70 18.21 28.22
C ASN A 339 -14.66 19.15 27.00
N GLU A 340 -13.48 19.36 26.40
CA GLU A 340 -13.39 20.04 25.09
C GLU A 340 -14.13 19.28 23.97
N GLY A 341 -14.43 17.99 24.18
CA GLY A 341 -15.16 17.15 23.25
C GLY A 341 -14.32 16.60 22.09
N SER A 342 -14.84 15.52 21.49
CA SER A 342 -14.25 14.90 20.31
C SER A 342 -14.34 15.78 19.08
N ILE A 343 -13.63 15.40 18.02
CA ILE A 343 -13.61 16.14 16.77
C ILE A 343 -14.97 16.11 16.10
N ARG A 344 -15.48 17.31 15.80
CA ARG A 344 -16.72 17.49 15.05
C ARG A 344 -16.44 17.42 13.56
N ILE A 345 -16.99 16.39 12.92
CA ILE A 345 -16.90 16.22 11.48
C ILE A 345 -18.14 16.85 10.86
N VAL A 346 -17.96 18.06 10.33
CA VAL A 346 -19.03 18.78 9.62
C VAL A 346 -18.60 19.09 8.18
N PRO A 347 -19.55 19.10 7.21
CA PRO A 347 -19.23 19.32 5.80
C PRO A 347 -18.52 20.65 5.50
N SER A 348 -18.74 21.68 6.33
CA SER A 348 -18.24 23.04 6.12
C SER A 348 -16.74 23.25 6.43
N ILE A 349 -16.11 22.40 7.24
CA ILE A 349 -14.68 22.53 7.59
C ILE A 349 -13.82 22.05 6.42
N SER A 350 -12.81 22.80 5.97
CA SER A 350 -11.93 22.36 4.86
C SER A 350 -11.12 21.10 5.24
N ALA A 351 -10.60 20.32 4.28
CA ALA A 351 -9.79 19.15 4.65
C ALA A 351 -8.46 19.57 5.31
N SER A 352 -7.86 20.69 4.90
CA SER A 352 -6.69 21.28 5.56
C SER A 352 -6.96 21.63 7.04
N ASP A 353 -8.07 22.30 7.33
CA ASP A 353 -8.44 22.63 8.71
C ASP A 353 -8.70 21.39 9.55
N MET A 354 -9.34 20.37 8.95
CA MET A 354 -9.58 19.09 9.59
C MET A 354 -8.26 18.37 9.93
N LYS A 355 -7.30 18.33 8.99
CA LYS A 355 -5.94 17.81 9.23
C LYS A 355 -5.28 18.52 10.41
N ASN A 356 -5.37 19.85 10.47
CA ASN A 356 -4.79 20.64 11.55
C ASN A 356 -5.46 20.39 12.91
N GLN A 357 -6.79 20.31 12.95
CA GLN A 357 -7.53 20.01 14.18
C GLN A 357 -7.19 18.63 14.72
N LEU A 358 -7.16 17.61 13.84
CA LEU A 358 -6.73 16.25 14.20
C LEU A 358 -5.31 16.20 14.71
N ALA A 359 -4.38 16.86 14.01
CA ALA A 359 -2.97 16.89 14.43
C ALA A 359 -2.80 17.52 15.82
N LYS A 360 -3.48 18.64 16.08
CA LYS A 360 -3.44 19.31 17.40
C LYS A 360 -4.02 18.42 18.49
N LYS A 361 -5.22 17.87 18.26
CA LYS A 361 -5.93 17.06 19.27
C LYS A 361 -5.21 15.74 19.56
N ALA A 362 -4.76 15.03 18.52
CA ALA A 362 -4.00 13.80 18.67
C ALA A 362 -2.66 14.06 19.39
N LYS A 363 -2.00 15.19 19.12
CA LYS A 363 -0.80 15.60 19.86
C LYS A 363 -1.09 15.83 21.33
N SER A 364 -2.14 16.57 21.68
CA SER A 364 -2.51 16.78 23.09
C SER A 364 -2.81 15.47 23.83
N ILE A 365 -3.48 14.51 23.18
CA ILE A 365 -3.71 13.17 23.76
C ILE A 365 -2.39 12.40 23.91
N LYS A 366 -1.50 12.47 22.92
CA LYS A 366 -0.19 11.82 23.00
C LYS A 366 0.65 12.39 24.15
N ASP A 367 0.77 13.71 24.23
CA ASP A 367 1.54 14.39 25.27
C ASP A 367 1.00 14.00 26.68
N MET A 368 -0.32 13.86 26.80
CA MET A 368 -0.99 13.38 28.01
C MET A 368 -0.72 11.91 28.32
N ASN A 369 -0.73 11.02 27.33
CA ASN A 369 -0.36 9.61 27.53
C ASN A 369 1.12 9.47 27.93
N ASP A 370 2.01 10.27 27.33
CA ASP A 370 3.44 10.29 27.66
C ASP A 370 3.67 10.80 29.10
N GLU A 371 2.88 11.78 29.57
CA GLU A 371 2.87 12.23 30.96
C GLU A 371 2.33 11.14 31.92
N ALA A 372 1.22 10.50 31.53
CA ALA A 372 0.63 9.41 32.30
C ALA A 372 1.61 8.24 32.51
N ALA A 373 2.36 7.86 31.47
CA ALA A 373 3.37 6.80 31.57
C ALA A 373 4.49 7.13 32.57
N LYS A 374 4.96 8.38 32.61
CA LYS A 374 5.98 8.82 33.59
C LYS A 374 5.44 8.78 35.02
N ILE A 375 4.21 9.25 35.22
CA ILE A 375 3.56 9.22 36.54
C ILE A 375 3.35 7.76 36.98
N MET A 376 2.90 6.88 36.07
CA MET A 376 2.74 5.46 36.35
C MET A 376 4.04 4.81 36.82
N GLN A 377 5.17 5.15 36.17
CA GLN A 377 6.49 4.66 36.58
C GLN A 377 6.85 5.15 37.99
N SER A 378 6.70 6.44 38.29
CA SER A 378 6.99 6.96 39.64
C SER A 378 6.10 6.33 40.71
N VAL A 379 4.83 6.07 40.41
CA VAL A 379 3.90 5.39 41.34
C VAL A 379 4.33 3.93 41.57
N ASN A 380 4.77 3.23 40.53
CA ASN A 380 5.31 1.89 40.65
C ASN A 380 6.57 1.86 41.54
N GLU A 381 7.50 2.79 41.32
CA GLU A 381 8.70 2.96 42.15
C GLU A 381 8.33 3.21 43.62
N GLU A 382 7.36 4.09 43.91
CA GLU A 382 6.92 4.36 45.28
C GLU A 382 6.31 3.15 45.99
N PHE A 383 5.47 2.36 45.29
CA PHE A 383 4.93 1.13 45.87
C PHE A 383 6.00 0.06 46.07
N THR A 384 6.95 -0.04 45.14
CA THR A 384 8.08 -0.98 45.23
C THR A 384 8.99 -0.63 46.41
N ASP A 385 9.37 0.64 46.55
CA ASP A 385 10.15 1.16 47.69
C ASP A 385 9.44 0.87 49.02
N PHE A 386 8.11 1.03 49.06
CA PHE A 386 7.31 0.74 50.24
C PHE A 386 7.37 -0.75 50.60
N ILE A 387 7.20 -1.64 49.63
CA ILE A 387 7.31 -3.09 49.83
C ILE A 387 8.71 -3.45 50.35
N GLU A 388 9.77 -2.93 49.71
CA GLU A 388 11.15 -3.20 50.11
C GLU A 388 11.45 -2.74 51.54
N LYS A 389 10.97 -1.55 51.93
CA LYS A 389 11.10 -1.04 53.30
C LYS A 389 10.56 -2.04 54.33
N TYR A 390 9.35 -2.55 54.14
CA TYR A 390 8.73 -3.44 55.12
C TYR A 390 9.23 -4.87 55.02
N GLU A 391 9.65 -5.35 53.85
CA GLU A 391 10.33 -6.66 53.74
C GLU A 391 11.66 -6.67 54.49
N ASN A 392 12.44 -5.59 54.44
CA ASN A 392 13.67 -5.47 55.22
C ASN A 392 13.42 -5.49 56.75
N GLN A 393 12.19 -5.24 57.18
CA GLN A 393 11.77 -5.26 58.58
C GLN A 393 11.05 -6.56 58.99
N LYS A 394 10.86 -7.50 58.05
CA LYS A 394 10.09 -8.74 58.26
C LYS A 394 10.65 -9.62 59.36
N GLU A 395 11.96 -9.88 59.34
CA GLU A 395 12.62 -10.76 60.33
C GLU A 395 12.48 -10.21 61.76
N MET A 396 12.51 -8.88 61.91
CA MET A 396 12.29 -8.23 63.19
C MET A 396 10.88 -8.49 63.71
N LEU A 397 9.88 -8.29 62.85
CA LEU A 397 8.49 -8.51 63.25
C LEU A 397 8.24 -9.98 63.57
N GLU A 398 8.72 -10.91 62.73
CA GLU A 398 8.60 -12.36 62.91
C GLU A 398 9.04 -12.79 64.31
N LYS A 399 10.31 -12.52 64.66
CA LYS A 399 10.89 -12.83 65.98
C LYS A 399 10.15 -12.19 67.15
N SER A 400 9.57 -11.01 66.94
CA SER A 400 8.83 -10.30 67.99
C SER A 400 7.46 -10.94 68.30
N THR A 401 6.92 -11.72 67.35
CA THR A 401 5.56 -12.30 67.35
C THR A 401 5.49 -13.81 67.61
N ASP A 402 6.61 -14.55 67.54
CA ASP A 402 6.71 -16.02 67.52
C ASP A 402 5.92 -16.82 68.58
N ASN A 403 5.46 -16.19 69.67
CA ASN A 403 4.78 -16.87 70.77
C ASN A 403 3.45 -16.22 71.18
N ASP A 404 2.89 -15.32 70.37
CA ASP A 404 1.61 -14.65 70.65
C ASP A 404 0.66 -14.72 69.45
N ALA A 405 -0.41 -15.50 69.61
CA ALA A 405 -1.41 -15.70 68.56
C ALA A 405 -2.07 -14.38 68.10
N SER A 406 -2.24 -13.40 68.99
CA SER A 406 -2.83 -12.10 68.64
C SER A 406 -1.88 -11.23 67.82
N LEU A 407 -0.56 -11.42 67.97
CA LEU A 407 0.46 -10.73 67.18
C LEU A 407 0.75 -11.45 65.85
N LYS A 408 0.54 -12.77 65.82
CA LYS A 408 0.67 -13.57 64.60
C LYS A 408 -0.34 -13.15 63.53
N ASP A 409 -1.57 -12.84 63.92
CA ASP A 409 -2.60 -12.30 63.00
C ASP A 409 -2.15 -10.98 62.35
N ASN A 410 -1.51 -10.08 63.11
CA ASN A 410 -0.97 -8.82 62.57
C ASN A 410 0.20 -9.07 61.61
N TYR A 411 1.09 -10.01 61.94
CA TYR A 411 2.19 -10.41 61.05
C TYR A 411 1.66 -10.99 59.73
N ASP A 412 0.72 -11.94 59.81
CA ASP A 412 0.15 -12.61 58.64
C ASP A 412 -0.69 -11.62 57.80
N SER A 413 -1.34 -10.64 58.42
CA SER A 413 -2.03 -9.55 57.70
C SER A 413 -1.10 -8.70 56.84
N ILE A 414 0.20 -8.62 57.18
CA ILE A 414 1.21 -7.87 56.40
C ILE A 414 1.91 -8.80 55.41
N TYR A 415 2.49 -9.90 55.90
CA TYR A 415 3.45 -10.76 55.18
C TYR A 415 2.89 -12.13 54.76
N GLY A 416 1.69 -12.49 55.20
CA GLY A 416 1.05 -13.74 54.85
C GLY A 416 0.60 -13.79 53.39
N GLN A 417 0.16 -14.97 52.97
CA GLN A 417 -0.54 -15.13 51.70
C GLN A 417 -1.83 -14.29 51.72
N ASP A 418 -2.08 -13.50 50.68
CA ASP A 418 -3.14 -12.49 50.66
C ASP A 418 -3.00 -11.38 51.74
N GLY A 419 -1.82 -11.24 52.34
CA GLY A 419 -1.46 -10.11 53.19
C GLY A 419 -1.34 -8.81 52.38
N SER A 420 -1.20 -7.68 53.06
CA SER A 420 -1.16 -6.37 52.42
C SER A 420 0.01 -6.20 51.43
N LEU A 421 1.20 -6.73 51.75
CA LEU A 421 2.36 -6.66 50.85
C LEU A 421 2.23 -7.58 49.63
N ASP A 422 1.60 -8.76 49.80
CA ASP A 422 1.35 -9.70 48.70
C ASP A 422 0.34 -9.10 47.71
N ASN A 423 -0.76 -8.54 48.22
CA ASN A 423 -1.75 -7.84 47.40
C ASN A 423 -1.17 -6.60 46.70
N LEU A 424 -0.26 -5.87 47.34
CA LEU A 424 0.46 -4.76 46.71
C LEU A 424 1.30 -5.23 45.51
N ARG A 425 2.05 -6.33 45.63
CA ARG A 425 2.83 -6.90 44.52
C ARG A 425 1.95 -7.33 43.36
N ASN A 426 0.83 -7.98 43.67
CA ASN A 426 -0.15 -8.40 42.66
C ASN A 426 -0.73 -7.17 41.96
N GLY A 427 -1.10 -6.14 42.72
CA GLY A 427 -1.58 -4.86 42.20
C GLY A 427 -0.57 -4.17 41.27
N ILE A 428 0.71 -4.10 41.64
CA ILE A 428 1.77 -3.55 40.77
C ILE A 428 1.83 -4.34 39.46
N THR A 429 1.88 -5.67 39.55
CA THR A 429 2.02 -6.56 38.38
C THR A 429 0.83 -6.42 37.42
N GLU A 430 -0.39 -6.36 37.95
CA GLU A 430 -1.61 -6.28 37.14
C GLU A 430 -1.87 -4.87 36.58
N CYS A 431 -1.53 -3.83 37.33
CA CYS A 431 -2.04 -2.48 37.06
C CYS A 431 -0.96 -1.45 36.67
N LEU A 432 0.32 -1.73 36.89
CA LEU A 432 1.43 -0.78 36.74
C LEU A 432 2.61 -1.33 35.90
N SER A 433 2.43 -2.48 35.25
CA SER A 433 3.42 -3.06 34.33
C SER A 433 3.45 -2.36 32.96
N ASP A 434 4.49 -2.65 32.18
CA ASP A 434 4.63 -2.15 30.81
C ASP A 434 3.41 -2.54 29.95
N GLY A 435 2.80 -1.52 29.33
CA GLY A 435 1.61 -1.68 28.48
C GLY A 435 0.28 -1.54 29.20
N CYS A 436 0.24 -1.40 30.53
CA CYS A 436 -0.98 -1.08 31.26
C CYS A 436 -1.50 0.32 30.90
N ASN A 437 -2.83 0.46 30.80
CA ASN A 437 -3.47 1.75 30.56
C ASN A 437 -3.71 2.44 31.91
N PHE A 438 -2.86 3.41 32.25
CA PHE A 438 -2.91 4.10 33.53
C PHE A 438 -4.26 4.80 33.80
N PHE A 439 -4.95 5.30 32.77
CA PHE A 439 -6.27 5.91 32.96
C PHE A 439 -7.34 4.89 33.36
N ASN A 440 -7.27 3.65 32.85
CA ASN A 440 -8.15 2.58 33.33
C ASN A 440 -7.81 2.18 34.77
N THR A 441 -6.52 2.11 35.10
CA THR A 441 -6.05 1.86 36.47
C THR A 441 -6.58 2.91 37.45
N LEU A 442 -6.58 4.18 37.06
CA LEU A 442 -7.17 5.27 37.83
C LEU A 442 -8.69 5.11 37.93
N ALA A 443 -9.39 4.87 36.81
CA ALA A 443 -10.84 4.72 36.77
C ALA A 443 -11.35 3.59 37.68
N ASN A 444 -10.62 2.48 37.73
CA ASN A 444 -10.92 1.32 38.58
C ASN A 444 -10.56 1.52 40.06
N GLN A 445 -9.98 2.68 40.41
CA GLN A 445 -9.51 3.01 41.76
C GLN A 445 -8.45 2.05 42.31
N SER A 446 -7.74 1.33 41.44
CA SER A 446 -6.71 0.36 41.86
C SER A 446 -5.58 1.03 42.66
N ILE A 447 -5.17 2.25 42.27
CA ILE A 447 -4.16 3.03 43.01
C ILE A 447 -4.65 3.39 44.42
N PHE A 448 -5.92 3.76 44.56
CA PHE A 448 -6.48 4.07 45.87
C PHE A 448 -6.50 2.83 46.76
N GLN A 449 -6.90 1.67 46.22
CA GLN A 449 -6.87 0.40 46.95
C GLN A 449 -5.44 0.06 47.41
N MET A 450 -4.43 0.25 46.54
CA MET A 450 -3.03 0.04 46.90
C MET A 450 -2.57 1.00 48.02
N ILE A 451 -3.00 2.26 48.00
CA ILE A 451 -2.71 3.22 49.09
C ILE A 451 -3.35 2.76 50.42
N GLU A 452 -4.57 2.24 50.39
CA GLU A 452 -5.22 1.69 51.60
C GLU A 452 -4.48 0.45 52.14
N LEU A 453 -3.89 -0.38 51.27
CA LEU A 453 -2.98 -1.46 51.68
C LEU A 453 -1.71 -0.94 52.35
N MET A 454 -1.14 0.17 51.86
CA MET A 454 0.00 0.82 52.51
C MET A 454 -0.37 1.30 53.93
N LYS A 455 -1.51 2.00 54.08
CA LYS A 455 -2.00 2.45 55.39
C LYS A 455 -2.19 1.28 56.34
N THR A 456 -2.88 0.23 55.89
CA THR A 456 -3.09 -1.00 56.66
C THR A 456 -1.76 -1.61 57.11
N THR A 457 -0.76 -1.66 56.21
CA THR A 457 0.58 -2.17 56.53
C THR A 457 1.24 -1.35 57.63
N THR A 458 1.24 -0.02 57.50
CA THR A 458 1.84 0.88 58.49
C THR A 458 1.14 0.78 59.84
N GLU A 459 -0.19 0.82 59.87
CA GLU A 459 -0.99 0.72 61.09
C GLU A 459 -0.72 -0.60 61.81
N LYS A 460 -0.73 -1.73 61.09
CA LYS A 460 -0.49 -3.05 61.66
C LYS A 460 0.93 -3.25 62.16
N PHE A 461 1.90 -2.66 61.46
CA PHE A 461 3.28 -2.67 61.89
C PHE A 461 3.48 -1.86 63.18
N GLU A 462 2.96 -0.63 63.23
CA GLU A 462 3.04 0.24 64.41
C GLU A 462 2.27 -0.33 65.61
N GLU A 463 1.09 -0.90 65.38
CA GLU A 463 0.32 -1.62 66.40
C GLU A 463 1.15 -2.77 67.00
N THR A 464 1.83 -3.55 66.15
CA THR A 464 2.68 -4.65 66.58
C THR A 464 3.89 -4.15 67.38
N LEU A 465 4.55 -3.07 66.94
CA LEU A 465 5.65 -2.46 67.71
C LEU A 465 5.19 -1.97 69.09
N LYS A 466 3.98 -1.42 69.18
CA LYS A 466 3.42 -0.94 70.44
C LYS A 466 3.09 -2.10 71.39
N LEU A 467 2.43 -3.15 70.89
CA LEU A 467 2.06 -4.32 71.69
C LEU A 467 3.27 -5.13 72.16
N THR A 468 4.34 -5.19 71.35
CA THR A 468 5.59 -5.87 71.71
C THR A 468 6.50 -5.02 72.61
N GLY A 469 6.17 -3.74 72.83
CA GLY A 469 7.00 -2.77 73.54
C GLY A 469 8.25 -2.32 72.77
N LEU A 470 8.35 -2.64 71.48
CA LEU A 470 9.49 -2.34 70.61
C LEU A 470 9.47 -0.92 70.04
N GLN A 471 8.34 -0.21 70.11
CA GLN A 471 8.24 1.17 69.61
C GLN A 471 9.33 2.09 70.19
N ALA A 472 9.41 2.22 71.51
CA ALA A 472 10.39 3.10 72.16
C ALA A 472 11.86 2.66 71.96
N PRO A 473 12.20 1.36 71.94
CA PRO A 473 13.51 0.88 71.48
C PRO A 473 13.87 1.28 70.05
N MET A 474 12.94 1.18 69.09
CA MET A 474 13.19 1.55 67.70
C MET A 474 13.39 3.06 67.54
N GLU A 475 12.49 3.87 68.13
CA GLU A 475 12.62 5.34 68.13
C GLU A 475 13.95 5.80 68.74
N TRP A 476 14.42 5.11 69.78
CA TRP A 476 15.73 5.37 70.37
C TRP A 476 16.87 5.02 69.41
N LEU A 477 16.85 3.86 68.77
CA LEU A 477 17.89 3.48 67.80
C LEU A 477 17.97 4.49 66.65
N ASP A 478 16.84 4.96 66.14
CA ASP A 478 16.76 5.96 65.07
C ASP A 478 17.26 7.36 65.52
N SER A 479 17.18 7.65 66.82
CA SER A 479 17.66 8.92 67.39
C SER A 479 19.17 9.00 67.59
N LEU A 480 19.88 7.87 67.42
CA LEU A 480 21.32 7.81 67.66
C LEU A 480 22.08 8.49 66.50
N PRO A 481 22.97 9.45 66.79
CA PRO A 481 23.64 10.27 65.77
C PRO A 481 24.66 9.49 64.93
N ASP A 482 25.17 8.36 65.45
CA ASP A 482 26.02 7.40 64.75
C ASP A 482 26.07 6.07 65.52
N LEU A 483 25.53 4.99 64.95
CA LEU A 483 25.55 3.65 65.56
C LEU A 483 26.97 3.09 65.77
N MET A 484 27.98 3.66 65.10
CA MET A 484 29.37 3.23 65.20
C MET A 484 30.15 3.88 66.34
N ASN A 485 29.65 4.99 66.91
CA ASN A 485 30.37 5.80 67.91
C ASN A 485 29.46 6.21 69.07
N LEU A 486 28.99 5.21 69.82
CA LEU A 486 28.13 5.41 70.99
C LEU A 486 28.94 5.71 72.26
N THR A 487 28.48 6.69 73.04
CA THR A 487 28.99 7.01 74.38
C THR A 487 28.11 6.39 75.47
N GLU A 488 28.56 6.35 76.71
CA GLU A 488 27.79 5.79 77.83
C GLU A 488 26.43 6.50 78.02
N SER A 489 26.34 7.80 77.72
CA SER A 489 25.08 8.55 77.77
C SER A 489 24.07 8.16 76.69
N ASP A 490 24.53 7.49 75.62
CA ASP A 490 23.67 7.06 74.52
C ASP A 490 23.00 5.71 74.81
N ILE A 491 23.49 4.96 75.82
CA ILE A 491 23.10 3.59 76.15
C ILE A 491 21.89 3.56 77.09
N ASP A 492 20.78 3.00 76.62
CA ASP A 492 19.60 2.72 77.44
C ASP A 492 19.51 1.21 77.78
N GLU A 493 19.89 0.86 79.00
CA GLU A 493 19.94 -0.53 79.47
C GLU A 493 18.59 -1.26 79.32
N LYS A 494 17.47 -0.58 79.56
CA LYS A 494 16.14 -1.20 79.47
C LYS A 494 15.80 -1.57 78.04
N LYS A 495 16.10 -0.67 77.09
CA LYS A 495 15.86 -0.91 75.66
C LYS A 495 16.77 -2.01 75.12
N ILE A 496 18.06 -2.01 75.46
CA ILE A 496 19.01 -3.05 75.05
C ILE A 496 18.60 -4.42 75.58
N LYS A 497 18.20 -4.53 76.86
CA LYS A 497 17.70 -5.78 77.44
C LYS A 497 16.47 -6.30 76.69
N LEU A 498 15.54 -5.42 76.33
CA LEU A 498 14.35 -5.80 75.57
C LEU A 498 14.72 -6.32 74.18
N LEU A 499 15.56 -5.59 73.43
CA LEU A 499 16.04 -6.00 72.10
C LEU A 499 16.79 -7.35 72.13
N LEU A 500 17.63 -7.57 73.14
CA LEU A 500 18.31 -8.85 73.36
C LEU A 500 17.32 -9.98 73.67
N SER A 501 16.33 -9.72 74.53
CA SER A 501 15.34 -10.74 74.92
C SER A 501 14.48 -11.22 73.75
N LYS A 502 14.29 -10.35 72.74
CA LYS A 502 13.57 -10.64 71.49
C LYS A 502 14.50 -11.17 70.37
N GLY A 503 15.80 -11.33 70.65
CA GLY A 503 16.77 -11.83 69.67
C GLY A 503 17.03 -10.89 68.49
N LEU A 504 16.76 -9.59 68.65
CA LEU A 504 16.89 -8.58 67.60
C LEU A 504 18.31 -8.01 67.49
N ILE A 505 19.07 -8.02 68.58
CA ILE A 505 20.48 -7.61 68.62
C ILE A 505 21.33 -8.69 69.28
N LYS A 506 22.64 -8.62 69.05
CA LYS A 506 23.66 -9.42 69.75
C LYS A 506 24.74 -8.47 70.27
N LEU A 507 25.24 -8.74 71.47
CA LEU A 507 26.38 -8.03 72.03
C LEU A 507 27.64 -8.90 71.89
N GLU A 508 28.64 -8.40 71.18
CA GLU A 508 29.95 -9.04 71.09
C GLU A 508 30.97 -8.23 71.88
N ILE A 509 31.58 -8.85 72.90
CA ILE A 509 32.61 -8.21 73.73
C ILE A 509 33.98 -8.66 73.22
N LYS A 510 34.75 -7.73 72.64
CA LYS A 510 36.13 -7.98 72.21
C LYS A 510 37.11 -7.35 73.20
N LYS A 511 37.89 -8.20 73.87
CA LYS A 511 38.97 -7.75 74.75
C LYS A 511 40.21 -7.41 73.91
N THR A 512 40.54 -6.12 73.82
CA THR A 512 41.82 -5.66 73.26
C THR A 512 42.87 -5.62 74.37
N TYR A 513 43.95 -6.37 74.18
CA TYR A 513 45.15 -6.24 75.01
C TYR A 513 45.97 -5.09 74.43
N ASN A 514 46.18 -4.03 75.21
CA ASN A 514 47.16 -2.98 74.90
C ASN A 514 48.56 -3.44 75.25
#